data_AF-N1QZU1-F1
#
_entry.id   AF-N1QZU1-F1
#
_cell.length_a   1.000
_cell.length_b   1.000
_cell.length_c   1.000
_cell.angle_alpha   90.00
_cell.angle_beta   90.00
_cell.angle_gamma   90.00
#
_symmetry.space_group_name_H-M   'P 1'
#
loop_
_entity.id
_entity.type
_entity.pdbx_description
1 polymer ?
#
loop_
_entity_poly.entity_id
_entity_poly.type
_entity_poly.pdbx_seq_one_letter_code
_entity_poly.pdbx_strand_id
1 'polypeptide(L)'
;MQPPAKAGRLTRSLTVNGGVFIFIAAIVACAFVSAYWMSASARMHHGLSQNSSLSLLIIRVASIIPAGWGALPPQQPPAPAPDAAEPATTACPAYFRWIHEDLRPWRATGITRETLEGARRYGAKFRVTVLAGRLYVARYGRCFQTRDVFTQWGILQLLRRYAGRLPDLDLMFDCQDLPVINAGDHTPPPLFRYCGSEFTLDIAFPDWSFWGWPELNIKPWEALRREISEANAALDWTRRTPYAYWKGNPTVGAARRELLKCNVSRERDWNARIYVQARHSYADWRTEVRDGFRASDLAKQCTHRYKMYVEGRGWSVSEKYILACDSVTLVVRPRFHDFFSRGLVPLRHYWPVRGDRGQCRSIKFAVDWGNSHPGKAREIGGNASRFVQEELTMDNVYDYMFHLLSEYARLLRYRPTVPDGAVEVTVRSMARGRRGLEREFMAGTAGNGSGSAEPCELPLPFGSEELETLRRRKADAARRVETWEER
;
A
#
# COMPACT_ATOMS: atom_id res chain seq x y z
N MET A 1 -62.66 -15.06 6.57
CA MET A 1 -63.20 -14.09 5.59
C MET A 1 -63.76 -12.90 6.37
N GLN A 2 -63.07 -11.76 6.29
CA GLN A 2 -63.52 -10.44 6.70
C GLN A 2 -62.83 -9.43 5.77
N PRO A 3 -63.56 -8.51 5.11
CA PRO A 3 -63.02 -7.60 4.08
C PRO A 3 -62.48 -6.27 4.66
N PRO A 4 -61.72 -5.48 3.87
CA PRO A 4 -60.83 -4.42 4.36
C PRO A 4 -61.48 -3.03 4.46
N ALA A 5 -60.95 -2.18 5.35
CA ALA A 5 -61.32 -0.78 5.52
C ALA A 5 -60.63 0.14 4.49
N LYS A 6 -61.39 1.11 3.99
CA LYS A 6 -61.04 2.06 2.91
C LYS A 6 -60.06 3.15 3.36
N ALA A 7 -59.19 3.53 2.42
CA ALA A 7 -58.24 4.64 2.50
C ALA A 7 -58.94 6.02 2.32
N GLY A 8 -58.55 7.01 3.14
CA GLY A 8 -58.85 8.42 2.96
C GLY A 8 -57.62 9.19 2.48
N ARG A 9 -57.74 9.88 1.34
CA ARG A 9 -56.74 10.80 0.75
C ARG A 9 -56.83 12.16 1.45
N LEU A 10 -55.70 12.69 1.91
CA LEU A 10 -55.52 14.09 2.32
C LEU A 10 -54.52 14.75 1.37
N THR A 11 -55.01 15.67 0.53
CA THR A 11 -54.22 16.59 -0.27
C THR A 11 -53.72 17.73 0.62
N ARG A 12 -52.41 18.01 0.60
CA ARG A 12 -51.83 19.23 1.17
C ARG A 12 -51.12 20.03 0.07
N SER A 13 -51.61 21.25 -0.11
CA SER A 13 -51.01 22.33 -0.90
C SER A 13 -49.64 22.72 -0.34
N LEU A 14 -48.66 22.90 -1.22
CA LEU A 14 -47.30 23.38 -0.90
C LEU A 14 -47.21 24.87 -1.22
N THR A 15 -47.30 25.71 -0.20
CA THR A 15 -46.79 27.08 -0.22
C THR A 15 -45.26 27.05 -0.12
N VAL A 16 -44.57 27.49 -1.17
CA VAL A 16 -43.11 27.57 -1.24
C VAL A 16 -42.63 28.88 -0.59
N ASN A 17 -41.87 28.76 0.49
CA ASN A 17 -41.25 29.87 1.23
C ASN A 17 -40.16 30.55 0.38
N GLY A 18 -40.23 31.89 0.27
CA GLY A 18 -39.27 32.75 -0.45
C GLY A 18 -37.81 32.73 0.05
N GLY A 19 -37.49 31.98 1.11
CA GLY A 19 -36.11 31.82 1.60
C GLY A 19 -35.21 30.94 0.71
N VAL A 20 -35.79 30.03 -0.09
CA VAL A 20 -34.99 29.12 -0.94
C VAL A 20 -34.42 29.84 -2.17
N PHE A 21 -35.14 30.82 -2.71
CA PHE A 21 -34.68 31.60 -3.86
C PHE A 21 -33.50 32.52 -3.52
N ILE A 22 -33.49 33.10 -2.32
CA ILE A 22 -32.38 33.95 -1.86
C ILE A 22 -31.10 33.12 -1.66
N PHE A 23 -31.24 31.88 -1.18
CA PHE A 23 -30.10 30.98 -0.97
C PHE A 23 -29.48 30.49 -2.28
N ILE A 24 -30.30 30.19 -3.30
CA ILE A 24 -29.81 29.77 -4.62
C ILE A 24 -29.15 30.95 -5.36
N ALA A 25 -29.70 32.16 -5.27
CA ALA A 25 -29.10 33.35 -5.88
C ALA A 25 -27.72 33.68 -5.27
N ALA A 26 -27.55 33.50 -3.96
CA ALA A 26 -26.26 33.70 -3.29
C ALA A 26 -25.19 32.67 -3.71
N ILE A 27 -25.59 31.41 -3.93
CA ILE A 27 -24.66 30.36 -4.41
C ILE A 27 -24.19 30.63 -5.83
N VAL A 28 -25.08 31.10 -6.71
CA VAL A 28 -24.71 31.43 -8.10
C VAL A 28 -23.80 32.67 -8.15
N ALA A 29 -24.06 33.70 -7.33
CA ALA A 29 -23.18 34.87 -7.25
C ALA A 29 -21.77 34.53 -6.73
N CYS A 30 -21.65 33.68 -5.71
CA CYS A 30 -20.35 33.21 -5.21
C CYS A 30 -19.57 32.37 -6.23
N ALA A 31 -20.26 31.58 -7.08
CA ALA A 31 -19.62 30.81 -8.13
C ALA A 31 -19.02 31.70 -9.24
N PHE A 32 -19.69 32.82 -9.59
CA PHE A 32 -19.16 33.76 -10.58
C PHE A 32 -17.97 34.58 -10.07
N VAL A 33 -17.96 34.98 -8.79
CA VAL A 33 -16.80 35.68 -8.19
C VAL A 33 -15.58 34.75 -8.10
N SER A 34 -15.78 33.45 -7.82
CA SER A 34 -14.70 32.46 -7.78
C SER A 34 -14.09 32.16 -9.16
N ALA A 35 -14.90 32.17 -10.23
CA ALA A 35 -14.41 31.93 -11.59
C ALA A 35 -13.62 33.13 -12.14
N TYR A 36 -14.05 34.36 -11.81
CA TYR A 36 -13.36 35.57 -12.25
C TYR A 36 -11.98 35.72 -11.58
N TRP A 37 -11.86 35.37 -10.30
CA TRP A 37 -10.58 35.40 -9.56
C TRP A 37 -9.58 34.35 -10.04
N MET A 38 -10.01 33.14 -10.43
CA MET A 38 -9.08 32.15 -11.00
C MET A 38 -8.49 32.57 -12.35
N SER A 39 -9.19 33.43 -13.13
CA SER A 39 -8.68 33.95 -14.41
C SER A 39 -7.67 35.09 -14.27
N ALA A 40 -7.73 35.85 -13.17
CA ALA A 40 -6.80 36.94 -12.87
C ALA A 40 -5.46 36.41 -12.34
N SER A 41 -5.47 35.33 -11.54
CA SER A 41 -4.28 34.65 -11.02
C SER A 41 -3.39 34.02 -12.11
N ALA A 42 -4.00 33.58 -13.22
CA ALA A 42 -3.28 32.97 -14.34
C ALA A 42 -2.49 33.98 -15.19
N ARG A 43 -2.80 35.28 -15.13
CA ARG A 43 -2.12 36.33 -15.91
C ARG A 43 -0.93 36.98 -15.20
N MET A 44 -0.73 36.73 -13.90
CA MET A 44 0.37 37.31 -13.11
C MET A 44 1.63 36.43 -13.03
N HIS A 45 1.61 35.20 -13.56
CA HIS A 45 2.75 34.27 -13.49
C HIS A 45 3.74 34.36 -14.67
N HIS A 46 3.56 35.28 -15.62
CA HIS A 46 4.42 35.39 -16.82
C HIS A 46 5.38 36.61 -16.86
N GLY A 47 5.53 37.36 -15.76
CA GLY A 47 6.53 38.41 -15.65
C GLY A 47 7.31 38.28 -14.34
N LEU A 48 8.63 38.45 -14.40
CA LEU A 48 9.64 38.31 -13.33
C LEU A 48 10.11 36.83 -13.19
N SER A 49 11.35 36.43 -13.48
CA SER A 49 12.63 37.09 -13.29
C SER A 49 13.68 36.47 -14.24
N GLN A 50 14.29 37.32 -15.08
CA GLN A 50 15.60 37.11 -15.69
C GLN A 50 16.67 37.61 -14.70
N ASN A 51 17.90 37.09 -14.89
CA ASN A 51 19.18 37.48 -14.29
C ASN A 51 19.64 36.69 -13.06
N SER A 52 20.61 35.81 -13.32
CA SER A 52 21.77 35.63 -12.45
C SER A 52 22.92 35.05 -13.27
N SER A 53 23.82 35.93 -13.69
CA SER A 53 25.14 35.65 -14.23
C SER A 53 26.04 35.19 -13.08
N LEU A 54 26.72 34.06 -13.21
CA LEU A 54 27.87 33.73 -12.37
C LEU A 54 28.99 33.14 -13.22
N SER A 55 30.17 33.68 -12.97
CA SER A 55 31.38 33.62 -13.78
C SER A 55 32.07 32.26 -13.73
N LEU A 56 32.55 31.81 -14.88
CA LEU A 56 33.45 30.66 -15.03
C LEU A 56 34.84 31.00 -14.46
N LEU A 57 35.34 30.17 -13.55
CA LEU A 57 36.77 30.09 -13.23
C LEU A 57 37.33 28.81 -13.86
N ILE A 58 38.16 29.00 -14.89
CA ILE A 58 38.85 27.93 -15.62
C ILE A 58 40.12 27.58 -14.84
N ILE A 59 40.22 26.35 -14.35
CA ILE A 59 41.47 25.78 -13.84
C ILE A 59 42.00 24.79 -14.87
N ARG A 60 43.12 25.12 -15.50
CA ARG A 60 43.89 24.25 -16.38
C ARG A 60 44.58 23.17 -15.55
N VAL A 61 44.33 21.90 -15.87
CA VAL A 61 45.14 20.78 -15.39
C VAL A 61 45.94 20.23 -16.58
N ALA A 62 47.26 20.37 -16.48
CA ALA A 62 48.20 19.89 -17.47
C ALA A 62 48.33 18.36 -17.45
N SER A 63 48.39 17.77 -18.64
CA SER A 63 48.66 16.36 -18.87
C SER A 63 50.11 16.02 -18.51
N ILE A 64 50.30 14.96 -17.72
CA ILE A 64 51.59 14.30 -17.55
C ILE A 64 51.38 12.81 -17.86
N ILE A 65 51.98 12.37 -18.95
CA ILE A 65 52.14 10.95 -19.33
C ILE A 65 53.50 10.50 -18.81
N PRO A 66 53.61 9.30 -18.22
CA PRO A 66 54.81 8.49 -18.37
C PRO A 66 54.50 7.20 -19.14
N ALA A 67 55.35 6.94 -20.13
CA ALA A 67 55.35 5.73 -20.93
C ALA A 67 56.21 4.64 -20.29
N GLY A 68 55.77 3.39 -20.46
CA GLY A 68 56.58 2.17 -20.45
C GLY A 68 56.63 1.42 -19.12
N TRP A 69 56.40 0.11 -19.14
CA TRP A 69 57.41 -0.95 -19.19
C TRP A 69 56.74 -2.31 -18.90
N GLY A 70 57.05 -3.32 -19.73
CA GLY A 70 56.96 -4.74 -19.35
C GLY A 70 55.81 -5.57 -19.93
N ALA A 71 56.14 -6.48 -20.85
CA ALA A 71 55.28 -7.57 -21.30
C ALA A 71 55.13 -8.65 -20.20
N LEU A 72 53.91 -9.15 -20.00
CA LEU A 72 53.61 -10.27 -19.09
C LEU A 72 53.77 -11.62 -19.82
N PRO A 73 54.27 -12.68 -19.13
CA PRO A 73 54.47 -14.00 -19.73
C PRO A 73 53.12 -14.74 -19.94
N PRO A 74 53.08 -15.74 -20.84
CA PRO A 74 51.82 -16.38 -21.24
C PRO A 74 51.22 -17.23 -20.11
N GLN A 75 49.96 -16.97 -19.77
CA GLN A 75 49.19 -17.78 -18.82
C GLN A 75 48.72 -19.08 -19.48
N GLN A 76 48.86 -20.19 -18.75
CA GLN A 76 48.28 -21.48 -19.11
C GLN A 76 46.74 -21.40 -19.16
N PRO A 77 46.06 -22.18 -20.02
CA PRO A 77 44.61 -22.19 -20.08
C PRO A 77 44.01 -22.70 -18.76
N PRO A 78 42.93 -22.08 -18.24
CA PRO A 78 42.28 -22.55 -17.03
C PRO A 78 41.62 -23.92 -17.25
N ALA A 79 41.69 -24.78 -16.24
CA ALA A 79 40.99 -26.05 -16.19
C ALA A 79 39.46 -25.86 -16.35
N PRO A 80 38.74 -26.83 -16.94
CA PRO A 80 37.30 -26.74 -17.09
C PRO A 80 36.61 -26.59 -15.73
N ALA A 81 35.69 -25.64 -15.65
CA ALA A 81 34.88 -25.38 -14.47
C ALA A 81 34.07 -26.64 -14.09
N PRO A 82 33.95 -26.98 -12.80
CA PRO A 82 33.04 -28.04 -12.37
C PRO A 82 31.60 -27.65 -12.74
N ASP A 83 30.81 -28.65 -13.15
CA ASP A 83 29.40 -28.52 -13.51
C ASP A 83 28.67 -27.55 -12.58
N ALA A 84 28.06 -26.52 -13.16
CA ALA A 84 27.23 -25.59 -12.44
C ALA A 84 26.08 -26.39 -11.82
N ALA A 85 26.11 -26.57 -10.50
CA ALA A 85 24.96 -27.04 -9.75
C ALA A 85 23.76 -26.16 -10.13
N GLU A 86 22.65 -26.79 -10.55
CA GLU A 86 21.41 -26.07 -10.79
C GLU A 86 21.08 -25.22 -9.55
N PRO A 87 20.82 -23.92 -9.72
CA PRO A 87 20.47 -23.07 -8.58
C PRO A 87 19.18 -23.61 -7.97
N ALA A 88 19.25 -24.06 -6.71
CA ALA A 88 18.09 -24.51 -5.96
C ALA A 88 17.03 -23.40 -5.99
N THR A 89 15.90 -23.67 -6.61
CA THR A 89 14.75 -22.77 -6.66
C THR A 89 14.20 -22.61 -5.24
N THR A 90 14.36 -21.42 -4.67
CA THR A 90 13.81 -21.11 -3.34
C THR A 90 12.30 -21.01 -3.40
N ALA A 91 11.60 -21.71 -2.49
CA ALA A 91 10.15 -21.60 -2.34
C ALA A 91 9.74 -20.16 -1.95
N CYS A 92 8.62 -19.66 -2.49
CA CYS A 92 8.12 -18.34 -2.11
C CYS A 92 7.65 -18.30 -0.65
N PRO A 93 7.59 -17.11 -0.04
CA PRO A 93 6.99 -16.92 1.27
C PRO A 93 5.60 -17.56 1.41
N ALA A 94 5.32 -18.11 2.59
CA ALA A 94 4.09 -18.88 2.83
C ALA A 94 2.79 -18.10 2.59
N TYR A 95 2.83 -16.76 2.69
CA TYR A 95 1.66 -15.92 2.42
C TYR A 95 1.24 -15.92 0.93
N PHE A 96 2.10 -16.36 0.01
CA PHE A 96 1.75 -16.50 -1.41
C PHE A 96 0.63 -17.52 -1.63
N ARG A 97 0.47 -18.48 -0.72
CA ARG A 97 -0.61 -19.47 -0.76
C ARG A 97 -2.00 -18.82 -0.78
N TRP A 98 -2.14 -17.59 -0.28
CA TRP A 98 -3.39 -16.86 -0.33
C TRP A 98 -3.82 -16.44 -1.74
N ILE A 99 -2.92 -16.40 -2.74
CA ILE A 99 -3.27 -16.22 -4.16
C ILE A 99 -4.33 -17.25 -4.58
N HIS A 100 -4.16 -18.50 -4.12
CA HIS A 100 -5.07 -19.58 -4.42
C HIS A 100 -6.48 -19.34 -3.89
N GLU A 101 -6.59 -18.77 -2.68
CA GLU A 101 -7.87 -18.46 -2.04
C GLU A 101 -8.54 -17.23 -2.66
N ASP A 102 -7.76 -16.21 -3.01
CA ASP A 102 -8.28 -14.98 -3.65
C ASP A 102 -8.83 -15.26 -5.03
N LEU A 103 -8.20 -16.18 -5.78
CA LEU A 103 -8.65 -16.59 -7.11
C LEU A 103 -9.66 -17.74 -7.11
N ARG A 104 -9.91 -18.35 -5.94
CA ARG A 104 -10.81 -19.49 -5.79
C ARG A 104 -12.21 -19.28 -6.38
N PRO A 105 -12.87 -18.10 -6.25
CA PRO A 105 -14.21 -17.88 -6.78
C PRO A 105 -14.36 -18.16 -8.29
N TRP A 106 -13.28 -18.01 -9.05
CA TRP A 106 -13.30 -18.18 -10.52
C TRP A 106 -12.65 -19.47 -11.00
N ARG A 107 -12.19 -20.36 -10.11
CA ARG A 107 -11.49 -21.61 -10.52
C ARG A 107 -12.36 -22.53 -11.36
N ALA A 108 -13.61 -22.72 -10.97
CA ALA A 108 -14.52 -23.64 -11.64
C ALA A 108 -15.12 -23.03 -12.92
N THR A 109 -15.59 -21.79 -12.83
CA THR A 109 -16.31 -21.09 -13.91
C THR A 109 -15.38 -20.42 -14.91
N GLY A 110 -14.20 -20.00 -14.48
CA GLY A 110 -13.33 -19.07 -15.21
C GLY A 110 -13.91 -17.66 -15.29
N ILE A 111 -13.19 -16.80 -16.00
CA ILE A 111 -13.51 -15.38 -16.20
C ILE A 111 -13.83 -15.17 -17.68
N THR A 112 -15.10 -14.95 -17.99
CA THR A 112 -15.52 -14.55 -19.34
C THR A 112 -15.37 -13.05 -19.53
N ARG A 113 -15.47 -12.58 -20.77
CA ARG A 113 -15.40 -11.15 -21.09
C ARG A 113 -16.54 -10.39 -20.38
N GLU A 114 -17.74 -10.96 -20.38
CA GLU A 114 -18.93 -10.38 -19.75
C GLU A 114 -18.75 -10.24 -18.24
N THR A 115 -18.20 -11.28 -17.58
CA THR A 115 -17.92 -11.25 -16.15
C THR A 115 -16.85 -10.20 -15.81
N LEU A 116 -15.79 -10.07 -16.61
CA LEU A 116 -14.79 -9.01 -16.41
C LEU A 116 -15.41 -7.61 -16.54
N GLU A 117 -16.19 -7.37 -17.61
CA GLU A 117 -16.86 -6.08 -17.84
C GLU A 117 -17.84 -5.73 -16.72
N GLY A 118 -18.39 -6.73 -16.04
CA GLY A 118 -19.22 -6.56 -14.85
C GLY A 118 -18.57 -5.72 -13.74
N ALA A 119 -17.23 -5.69 -13.65
CA ALA A 119 -16.49 -4.89 -12.67
C ALA A 119 -16.70 -3.38 -12.83
N ARG A 120 -17.10 -2.91 -14.02
CA ARG A 120 -17.44 -1.50 -14.29
C ARG A 120 -18.54 -0.99 -13.37
N ARG A 121 -19.51 -1.85 -13.03
CA ARG A 121 -20.63 -1.53 -12.11
C ARG A 121 -20.15 -1.23 -10.68
N TYR A 122 -18.99 -1.75 -10.31
CA TYR A 122 -18.39 -1.57 -8.99
C TYR A 122 -17.33 -0.44 -8.97
N GLY A 123 -17.24 0.35 -10.04
CA GLY A 123 -16.45 1.57 -10.05
C GLY A 123 -14.99 1.40 -10.47
N ALA A 124 -14.64 0.31 -11.15
CA ALA A 124 -13.32 0.09 -11.77
C ALA A 124 -12.79 1.38 -12.45
N LYS A 125 -11.56 1.78 -12.09
CA LYS A 125 -10.96 3.06 -12.47
C LYS A 125 -10.09 2.96 -13.71
N PHE A 126 -9.48 1.80 -13.93
CA PHE A 126 -8.74 1.53 -15.14
C PHE A 126 -8.71 0.02 -15.42
N ARG A 127 -8.50 -0.33 -16.68
CA ARG A 127 -8.29 -1.69 -17.16
C ARG A 127 -6.85 -1.84 -17.61
N VAL A 128 -6.24 -2.94 -17.23
CA VAL A 128 -4.87 -3.31 -17.60
C VAL A 128 -4.94 -4.51 -18.51
N THR A 129 -4.29 -4.41 -19.66
CA THR A 129 -4.17 -5.50 -20.61
C THR A 129 -2.69 -5.71 -20.92
N VAL A 130 -2.19 -6.94 -20.74
CA VAL A 130 -0.85 -7.33 -21.17
C VAL A 130 -1.00 -8.20 -22.41
N LEU A 131 -0.31 -7.83 -23.49
CA LEU A 131 -0.31 -8.57 -24.74
C LEU A 131 1.11 -8.64 -25.29
N ALA A 132 1.61 -9.86 -25.49
CA ALA A 132 2.96 -10.13 -25.99
C ALA A 132 4.03 -9.33 -25.23
N GLY A 133 3.92 -9.33 -23.89
CA GLY A 133 4.84 -8.60 -22.99
C GLY A 133 4.71 -7.08 -23.00
N ARG A 134 3.71 -6.51 -23.67
CA ARG A 134 3.44 -5.06 -23.71
C ARG A 134 2.25 -4.69 -22.85
N LEU A 135 2.34 -3.54 -22.19
CA LEU A 135 1.32 -3.04 -21.26
C LEU A 135 0.40 -2.02 -21.94
N TYR A 136 -0.91 -2.25 -21.88
CA TYR A 136 -1.93 -1.31 -22.34
C TYR A 136 -2.87 -0.96 -21.20
N VAL A 137 -3.25 0.31 -21.11
CA VAL A 137 -4.13 0.79 -20.03
C VAL A 137 -5.25 1.65 -20.60
N ALA A 138 -6.50 1.25 -20.35
CA ALA A 138 -7.68 2.07 -20.58
C ALA A 138 -8.11 2.73 -19.26
N ARG A 139 -8.31 4.04 -19.27
CA ARG A 139 -8.72 4.79 -18.07
C ARG A 139 -10.21 5.06 -18.09
N TYR A 140 -10.85 4.83 -16.94
CA TYR A 140 -12.28 5.02 -16.77
C TYR A 140 -12.65 6.04 -15.69
N GLY A 141 -11.71 6.38 -14.82
CA GLY A 141 -11.90 7.35 -13.76
C GLY A 141 -10.58 7.82 -13.17
N ARG A 142 -10.63 8.83 -12.32
CA ARG A 142 -9.47 9.33 -11.60
C ARG A 142 -9.22 8.51 -10.33
N CYS A 143 -7.94 8.28 -10.06
CA CYS A 143 -7.47 7.77 -8.79
C CYS A 143 -7.12 8.91 -7.85
N PHE A 144 -7.15 8.62 -6.55
CA PHE A 144 -6.61 9.55 -5.57
C PHE A 144 -5.11 9.65 -5.76
N GLN A 145 -4.56 10.86 -5.95
CA GLN A 145 -3.12 11.08 -6.08
C GLN A 145 -2.48 10.20 -7.18
N THR A 146 -1.18 9.88 -7.10
CA THR A 146 -0.42 9.08 -8.06
C THR A 146 -0.58 7.56 -7.90
N ARG A 147 -1.65 7.09 -7.24
CA ARG A 147 -1.88 5.66 -7.00
C ARG A 147 -1.89 4.83 -8.29
N ASP A 148 -2.66 5.26 -9.28
CA ASP A 148 -2.71 4.58 -10.59
C ASP A 148 -1.37 4.63 -11.30
N VAL A 149 -0.67 5.77 -11.20
CA VAL A 149 0.64 5.97 -11.84
C VAL A 149 1.65 4.97 -11.29
N PHE A 150 1.81 4.85 -9.98
CA PHE A 150 2.80 3.94 -9.41
C PHE A 150 2.37 2.47 -9.45
N THR A 151 1.07 2.15 -9.46
CA THR A 151 0.60 0.79 -9.78
C THR A 151 0.94 0.39 -11.21
N GLN A 152 0.69 1.27 -12.20
CA GLN A 152 1.08 1.01 -13.60
C GLN A 152 2.59 0.89 -13.74
N TRP A 153 3.36 1.72 -13.01
CA TRP A 153 4.81 1.68 -13.01
C TRP A 153 5.33 0.34 -12.48
N GLY A 154 4.72 -0.16 -11.41
CA GLY A 154 5.05 -1.45 -10.83
C GLY A 154 4.81 -2.62 -11.78
N ILE A 155 3.64 -2.65 -12.44
CA ILE A 155 3.33 -3.66 -13.47
C ILE A 155 4.31 -3.56 -14.64
N LEU A 156 4.69 -2.35 -15.05
CA LEU A 156 5.68 -2.16 -16.10
C LEU A 156 7.07 -2.68 -15.68
N GLN A 157 7.50 -2.46 -14.43
CA GLN A 157 8.77 -3.02 -13.94
C GLN A 157 8.70 -4.54 -13.83
N LEU A 158 7.55 -5.11 -13.44
CA LEU A 158 7.34 -6.55 -13.44
C LEU A 158 7.56 -7.14 -14.84
N LEU A 159 6.95 -6.55 -15.87
CA LEU A 159 7.11 -7.00 -17.26
C LEU A 159 8.55 -6.92 -17.74
N ARG A 160 9.32 -5.93 -17.28
CA ARG A 160 10.75 -5.81 -17.58
C ARG A 160 11.57 -6.88 -16.86
N ARG A 161 11.20 -7.21 -15.61
CA ARG A 161 11.90 -8.20 -14.79
C ARG A 161 11.69 -9.62 -15.30
N TYR A 162 10.45 -9.98 -15.66
CA TYR A 162 10.10 -11.29 -16.22
C TYR A 162 9.73 -11.19 -17.70
N ALA A 163 10.61 -10.57 -18.49
CA ALA A 163 10.37 -10.29 -19.91
C ALA A 163 9.98 -11.55 -20.69
N GLY A 164 8.82 -11.49 -21.35
CA GLY A 164 8.29 -12.61 -22.15
C GLY A 164 7.70 -13.78 -21.35
N ARG A 165 7.69 -13.72 -20.02
CA ARG A 165 7.22 -14.82 -19.16
C ARG A 165 5.82 -14.64 -18.61
N LEU A 166 5.38 -13.39 -18.43
CA LEU A 166 4.02 -13.13 -17.96
C LEU A 166 3.03 -13.40 -19.10
N PRO A 167 1.99 -14.24 -18.90
CA PRO A 167 0.99 -14.51 -19.93
C PRO A 167 0.20 -13.27 -20.34
N ASP A 168 -0.41 -13.34 -21.53
CA ASP A 168 -1.42 -12.38 -21.95
C ASP A 168 -2.56 -12.36 -20.92
N LEU A 169 -2.95 -11.17 -20.46
CA LEU A 169 -3.98 -11.03 -19.43
C LEU A 169 -4.80 -9.76 -19.60
N ASP A 170 -5.97 -9.75 -18.96
CA ASP A 170 -6.92 -8.65 -18.98
C ASP A 170 -7.62 -8.52 -17.62
N LEU A 171 -7.39 -7.40 -16.93
CA LEU A 171 -7.88 -7.18 -15.58
C LEU A 171 -8.49 -5.78 -15.39
N MET A 172 -9.44 -5.71 -14.46
CA MET A 172 -10.06 -4.48 -13.99
C MET A 172 -9.47 -4.10 -12.63
N PHE A 173 -9.14 -2.82 -12.46
CA PHE A 173 -8.52 -2.32 -11.24
C PHE A 173 -9.29 -1.13 -10.67
N ASP A 174 -9.50 -1.12 -9.35
CA ASP A 174 -9.96 0.05 -8.62
C ASP A 174 -8.98 0.44 -7.49
N CYS A 175 -8.47 1.66 -7.61
CA CYS A 175 -7.46 2.27 -6.75
C CYS A 175 -8.04 3.00 -5.51
N GLN A 176 -9.36 2.91 -5.27
CA GLN A 176 -10.00 3.49 -4.07
C GLN A 176 -9.79 2.61 -2.83
N ASP A 177 -10.10 3.15 -1.64
CA ASP A 177 -9.70 2.56 -0.35
C ASP A 177 -10.47 1.29 0.07
N LEU A 178 -11.72 1.10 -0.37
CA LEU A 178 -12.61 0.06 0.16
C LEU A 178 -12.80 -1.09 -0.83
N PRO A 179 -12.76 -2.36 -0.39
CA PRO A 179 -13.22 -3.49 -1.20
C PRO A 179 -14.75 -3.45 -1.35
N VAL A 180 -15.26 -3.95 -2.47
CA VAL A 180 -16.65 -3.70 -2.91
C VAL A 180 -17.36 -4.93 -3.48
N ILE A 181 -16.65 -6.01 -3.83
CA ILE A 181 -17.27 -7.22 -4.37
C ILE A 181 -17.72 -8.09 -3.21
N ASN A 182 -19.02 -8.33 -3.05
CA ASN A 182 -19.52 -9.09 -1.90
C ASN A 182 -19.28 -10.61 -2.10
N ALA A 183 -18.91 -11.32 -1.03
CA ALA A 183 -18.75 -12.77 -1.05
C ALA A 183 -20.03 -13.55 -1.39
N GLY A 184 -21.20 -12.96 -1.22
CA GLY A 184 -22.50 -13.54 -1.59
C GLY A 184 -22.93 -13.31 -3.05
N ASP A 185 -22.15 -12.60 -3.87
CA ASP A 185 -22.50 -12.36 -5.26
C ASP A 185 -22.44 -13.67 -6.07
N HIS A 186 -23.49 -13.96 -6.85
CA HIS A 186 -23.61 -15.25 -7.59
C HIS A 186 -22.67 -15.35 -8.79
N THR A 187 -22.30 -14.21 -9.38
CA THR A 187 -21.36 -14.13 -10.51
C THR A 187 -20.46 -12.92 -10.28
N PRO A 188 -19.55 -12.99 -9.30
CA PRO A 188 -18.75 -11.85 -8.91
C PRO A 188 -17.77 -11.51 -10.03
N PRO A 189 -17.68 -10.23 -10.46
CA PRO A 189 -16.65 -9.83 -11.40
C PRO A 189 -15.28 -9.79 -10.68
N PRO A 190 -14.19 -10.24 -11.32
CA PRO A 190 -12.86 -10.06 -10.75
C PRO A 190 -12.49 -8.58 -10.74
N LEU A 191 -12.11 -8.08 -9.57
CA LEU A 191 -11.69 -6.70 -9.39
C LEU A 191 -10.44 -6.65 -8.52
N PHE A 192 -9.35 -6.15 -9.09
CA PHE A 192 -8.10 -5.93 -8.37
C PHE A 192 -8.18 -4.64 -7.57
N ARG A 193 -7.73 -4.71 -6.32
CA ARG A 193 -7.65 -3.60 -5.38
C ARG A 193 -6.42 -3.77 -4.52
N TYR A 194 -6.21 -2.86 -3.58
CA TYR A 194 -5.08 -2.93 -2.67
C TYR A 194 -5.39 -3.66 -1.35
N CYS A 195 -6.65 -4.00 -1.11
CA CYS A 195 -7.07 -4.82 0.03
C CYS A 195 -8.36 -5.59 -0.26
N GLY A 196 -8.57 -6.65 0.52
CA GLY A 196 -9.81 -7.39 0.66
C GLY A 196 -10.27 -7.44 2.13
N SER A 197 -11.30 -8.23 2.40
CA SER A 197 -11.83 -8.52 3.74
C SER A 197 -12.45 -9.91 3.76
N GLU A 198 -12.85 -10.41 4.92
CA GLU A 198 -13.55 -11.71 5.02
C GLU A 198 -14.90 -11.74 4.30
N PHE A 199 -15.49 -10.57 4.04
CA PHE A 199 -16.82 -10.42 3.44
C PHE A 199 -16.78 -10.02 1.96
N THR A 200 -15.58 -9.94 1.38
CA THR A 200 -15.40 -9.45 0.01
C THR A 200 -14.50 -10.34 -0.82
N LEU A 201 -14.63 -10.26 -2.15
CA LEU A 201 -13.88 -11.07 -3.12
C LEU A 201 -12.88 -10.25 -3.96
N ASP A 202 -12.65 -8.98 -3.61
CA ASP A 202 -11.64 -8.15 -4.25
C ASP A 202 -10.25 -8.80 -4.14
N ILE A 203 -9.52 -8.82 -5.25
CA ILE A 203 -8.20 -9.45 -5.35
C ILE A 203 -7.15 -8.45 -4.86
N ALA A 204 -6.51 -8.74 -3.72
CA ALA A 204 -5.52 -7.86 -3.12
C ALA A 204 -4.20 -7.87 -3.93
N PHE A 205 -3.79 -6.69 -4.37
CA PHE A 205 -2.58 -6.44 -5.15
C PHE A 205 -1.61 -5.55 -4.35
N PRO A 206 -0.28 -5.70 -4.50
CA PRO A 206 0.67 -4.80 -3.88
C PRO A 206 0.37 -3.33 -4.16
N ASP A 207 0.32 -2.53 -3.11
CA ASP A 207 -0.06 -1.13 -3.22
C ASP A 207 1.00 -0.28 -3.95
N TRP A 208 0.62 0.91 -4.40
CA TRP A 208 1.49 1.78 -5.19
C TRP A 208 2.75 2.25 -4.43
N SER A 209 2.70 2.30 -3.09
CA SER A 209 3.76 2.83 -2.26
C SER A 209 4.99 1.93 -2.19
N PHE A 210 4.94 0.69 -2.71
CA PHE A 210 6.13 -0.12 -2.92
C PHE A 210 7.13 0.56 -3.86
N TRP A 211 6.64 1.31 -4.85
CA TRP A 211 7.46 2.12 -5.75
C TRP A 211 7.55 3.60 -5.34
N GLY A 212 6.90 3.97 -4.24
CA GLY A 212 6.93 5.30 -3.66
C GLY A 212 5.58 6.02 -3.66
N TRP A 213 5.46 7.03 -2.82
CA TRP A 213 4.29 7.91 -2.72
C TRP A 213 4.75 9.36 -2.61
N PRO A 214 5.01 10.02 -3.76
CA PRO A 214 5.60 11.36 -3.85
C PRO A 214 4.86 12.42 -3.05
N GLU A 215 3.53 12.38 -3.06
CA GLU A 215 2.70 13.39 -2.38
C GLU A 215 2.89 13.42 -0.87
N LEU A 216 3.39 12.34 -0.27
CA LEU A 216 3.70 12.24 1.17
C LEU A 216 5.20 12.11 1.42
N ASN A 217 6.03 12.25 0.38
CA ASN A 217 7.47 12.01 0.44
C ASN A 217 7.84 10.65 1.07
N ILE A 218 7.02 9.62 0.80
CA ILE A 218 7.33 8.24 1.21
C ILE A 218 8.16 7.62 0.09
N LYS A 219 9.41 7.32 0.40
CA LYS A 219 10.38 6.75 -0.53
C LYS A 219 9.95 5.34 -0.99
N PRO A 220 10.46 4.88 -2.15
CA PRO A 220 10.30 3.50 -2.57
C PRO A 220 10.71 2.52 -1.48
N TRP A 221 9.99 1.39 -1.42
CA TRP A 221 10.07 0.49 -0.28
C TRP A 221 11.49 -0.03 -0.04
N GLU A 222 12.23 -0.40 -1.07
CA GLU A 222 13.59 -0.93 -0.95
C GLU A 222 14.56 0.06 -0.30
N ALA A 223 14.44 1.36 -0.60
CA ALA A 223 15.24 2.40 0.04
C ALA A 223 14.80 2.64 1.48
N LEU A 224 13.50 2.81 1.71
CA LEU A 224 12.95 3.08 3.03
C LEU A 224 13.16 1.93 4.02
N ARG A 225 13.08 0.69 3.53
CA ARG A 225 13.33 -0.54 4.29
C ARG A 225 14.74 -0.56 4.88
N ARG A 226 15.75 -0.15 4.09
CA ARG A 226 17.14 -0.01 4.54
C ARG A 226 17.29 1.12 5.57
N GLU A 227 16.71 2.28 5.30
CA GLU A 227 16.76 3.41 6.25
C GLU A 227 16.11 3.06 7.61
N ILE A 228 15.01 2.32 7.60
CA ILE A 228 14.38 1.80 8.83
C ILE A 228 15.30 0.80 9.54
N SER A 229 15.95 -0.11 8.80
CA SER A 229 16.89 -1.08 9.38
C SER A 229 18.10 -0.39 10.04
N GLU A 230 18.67 0.62 9.39
CA GLU A 230 19.74 1.45 9.93
C GLU A 230 19.28 2.22 11.19
N ALA A 231 18.08 2.80 11.16
CA ALA A 231 17.50 3.49 12.31
C ALA A 231 17.26 2.54 13.50
N ASN A 232 16.85 1.30 13.23
CA ASN A 232 16.69 0.28 14.28
C ASN A 232 18.03 -0.07 14.93
N ALA A 233 19.07 -0.26 14.11
CA ALA A 233 20.42 -0.58 14.59
C ALA A 233 21.04 0.56 15.41
N ALA A 234 20.69 1.82 15.10
CA ALA A 234 21.22 2.99 15.79
C ALA A 234 20.67 3.20 17.22
N LEU A 235 19.52 2.60 17.57
CA LEU A 235 18.88 2.76 18.88
C LEU A 235 18.51 1.41 19.49
N ASP A 236 19.28 1.00 20.50
CA ASP A 236 19.00 -0.21 21.27
C ASP A 236 17.57 -0.20 21.82
N TRP A 237 16.87 -1.32 21.64
CA TRP A 237 15.48 -1.51 22.01
C TRP A 237 15.22 -1.18 23.48
N THR A 238 16.16 -1.51 24.37
CA THR A 238 16.02 -1.22 25.82
C THR A 238 15.96 0.27 26.13
N ARG A 239 16.59 1.11 25.29
CA ARG A 239 16.63 2.58 25.43
C ARG A 239 15.45 3.29 24.77
N ARG A 240 14.60 2.56 24.04
CA ARG A 240 13.41 3.13 23.39
C ARG A 240 12.36 3.53 24.42
N THR A 241 11.59 4.57 24.09
CA THR A 241 10.52 5.08 24.94
C THR A 241 9.48 3.98 25.22
N PRO A 242 9.14 3.70 26.48
CA PRO A 242 8.33 2.54 26.88
C PRO A 242 6.81 2.77 26.75
N TYR A 243 6.39 3.53 25.73
CA TYR A 243 4.99 3.85 25.45
C TYR A 243 4.57 3.37 24.06
N ALA A 244 3.26 3.18 23.86
CA ALA A 244 2.67 2.98 22.56
C ALA A 244 2.63 4.29 21.77
N TYR A 245 3.10 4.26 20.53
CA TYR A 245 3.16 5.42 19.67
C TYR A 245 2.30 5.26 18.42
N TRP A 246 1.56 6.31 18.08
CA TRP A 246 0.89 6.45 16.79
C TRP A 246 0.97 7.88 16.30
N LYS A 247 1.24 8.05 15.00
CA LYS A 247 1.10 9.33 14.31
C LYS A 247 0.32 9.14 13.02
N GLY A 248 -0.71 9.95 12.79
CA GLY A 248 -1.50 9.86 11.57
C GLY A 248 -2.71 10.79 11.55
N ASN A 249 -3.45 10.77 10.44
CA ASN A 249 -4.68 11.54 10.30
C ASN A 249 -5.86 10.79 10.95
N PRO A 250 -6.50 11.33 11.99
CA PRO A 250 -7.60 10.66 12.69
C PRO A 250 -8.96 10.80 11.99
N THR A 251 -9.12 11.71 11.03
CA THR A 251 -10.44 12.03 10.46
C THR A 251 -10.89 11.03 9.40
N VAL A 252 -9.98 10.22 8.87
CA VAL A 252 -10.22 9.31 7.73
C VAL A 252 -10.89 7.98 8.11
N GLY A 253 -11.09 7.69 9.40
CA GLY A 253 -11.68 6.43 9.85
C GLY A 253 -12.23 6.51 11.27
N ALA A 254 -13.31 5.78 11.55
CA ALA A 254 -13.94 5.76 12.88
C ALA A 254 -12.98 5.21 13.95
N ALA A 255 -12.27 4.12 13.64
CA ALA A 255 -11.30 3.51 14.56
C ALA A 255 -10.20 4.50 14.99
N ARG A 256 -9.72 5.36 14.08
CA ARG A 256 -8.71 6.39 14.41
C ARG A 256 -9.26 7.52 15.26
N ARG A 257 -10.52 7.93 15.03
CA ARG A 257 -11.18 8.91 15.91
C ARG A 257 -11.34 8.37 17.32
N GLU A 258 -11.73 7.10 17.44
CA GLU A 258 -11.78 6.43 18.74
C GLU A 258 -10.38 6.31 19.36
N LEU A 259 -9.32 6.10 18.57
CA LEU A 259 -7.95 5.96 19.08
C LEU A 259 -7.49 7.22 19.81
N LEU A 260 -7.87 8.41 19.33
CA LEU A 260 -7.54 9.68 20.00
C LEU A 260 -7.95 9.72 21.48
N LYS A 261 -9.02 9.00 21.87
CA LYS A 261 -9.49 8.94 23.27
C LYS A 261 -8.52 8.20 24.19
N CYS A 262 -7.59 7.44 23.62
CA CYS A 262 -6.55 6.73 24.36
C CYS A 262 -5.33 7.61 24.65
N ASN A 263 -5.26 8.84 24.13
CA ASN A 263 -4.11 9.70 24.40
C ASN A 263 -4.08 10.10 25.88
N VAL A 264 -2.90 10.43 26.39
CA VAL A 264 -2.72 10.88 27.77
C VAL A 264 -3.57 12.13 28.05
N SER A 265 -4.25 12.12 29.20
CA SER A 265 -4.99 13.26 29.74
C SER A 265 -4.59 13.51 31.20
N ARG A 266 -5.10 14.60 31.80
CA ARG A 266 -4.87 14.89 33.24
C ARG A 266 -5.41 13.81 34.17
N GLU A 267 -6.45 13.10 33.73
CA GLU A 267 -7.16 12.11 34.54
C GLU A 267 -6.67 10.69 34.31
N ARG A 268 -6.02 10.42 33.17
CA ARG A 268 -5.77 9.05 32.72
C ARG A 268 -4.63 8.95 31.72
N ASP A 269 -3.69 8.04 31.99
CA ASP A 269 -2.66 7.62 31.05
C ASP A 269 -2.88 6.15 30.65
N TRP A 270 -3.14 5.93 29.37
CA TRP A 270 -3.27 4.59 28.77
C TRP A 270 -1.95 4.03 28.26
N ASN A 271 -0.82 4.66 28.62
CA ASN A 271 0.51 4.40 28.06
C ASN A 271 0.60 4.63 26.54
N ALA A 272 -0.29 5.45 25.98
CA ALA A 272 -0.32 5.77 24.56
C ALA A 272 0.06 7.25 24.31
N ARG A 273 0.81 7.48 23.23
CA ARG A 273 1.24 8.78 22.74
C ARG A 273 0.77 8.91 21.29
N ILE A 274 -0.30 9.67 21.11
CA ILE A 274 -1.03 9.75 19.85
C ILE A 274 -0.89 11.16 19.29
N TYR A 275 -0.26 11.24 18.12
CA TYR A 275 0.06 12.49 17.46
C TYR A 275 -0.76 12.64 16.18
N VAL A 276 -1.44 13.78 16.04
CA VAL A 276 -2.24 14.06 14.85
C VAL A 276 -1.34 14.56 13.74
N GLN A 277 -1.27 13.82 12.63
CA GLN A 277 -0.61 14.25 11.41
C GLN A 277 -1.53 15.21 10.68
N ALA A 278 -1.16 16.49 10.67
CA ALA A 278 -1.98 17.64 10.33
C ALA A 278 -3.21 17.80 11.27
N ARG A 279 -3.12 18.75 12.21
CA ARG A 279 -4.28 19.18 13.01
C ARG A 279 -5.36 19.68 12.04
N HIS A 280 -6.62 19.73 12.51
CA HIS A 280 -7.85 19.87 11.72
C HIS A 280 -7.98 21.07 10.77
N SER A 281 -6.93 21.85 10.50
CA SER A 281 -6.92 22.97 9.56
C SER A 281 -6.23 22.62 8.24
N TYR A 282 -6.73 23.18 7.14
CA TYR A 282 -6.04 23.18 5.84
C TYR A 282 -4.61 23.78 5.92
N ALA A 283 -4.35 24.62 6.94
CA ALA A 283 -3.06 25.26 7.17
C ALA A 283 -1.99 24.29 7.73
N ASP A 284 -2.37 23.32 8.57
CA ASP A 284 -1.45 22.31 9.11
C ASP A 284 -1.02 21.33 8.02
N TRP A 285 -1.94 20.96 7.11
CA TRP A 285 -1.61 20.16 5.94
C TRP A 285 -0.69 20.91 4.97
N ARG A 286 -0.96 22.19 4.68
CA ARG A 286 -0.03 23.03 3.91
C ARG A 286 1.35 23.11 4.54
N THR A 287 1.43 23.09 5.88
CA THR A 287 2.69 23.14 6.63
C THR A 287 3.49 21.85 6.46
N GLU A 288 2.88 20.68 6.65
CA GLU A 288 3.55 19.39 6.38
C GLU A 288 3.97 19.27 4.90
N VAL A 289 3.14 19.74 3.96
CA VAL A 289 3.48 19.77 2.53
C VAL A 289 4.66 20.70 2.25
N ARG A 290 4.66 21.93 2.81
CA ARG A 290 5.76 22.90 2.67
C ARG A 290 7.05 22.35 3.27
N ASP A 291 6.97 21.71 4.43
CA ASP A 291 8.12 21.20 5.16
C ASP A 291 8.55 19.80 4.64
N GLY A 292 7.90 19.31 3.57
CA GLY A 292 8.24 18.07 2.88
C GLY A 292 8.06 16.82 3.72
N PHE A 293 7.11 16.84 4.67
CA PHE A 293 6.81 15.76 5.62
C PHE A 293 8.01 15.32 6.48
N ARG A 294 9.04 16.17 6.67
CA ARG A 294 10.24 15.83 7.46
C ARG A 294 9.95 15.39 8.90
N ALA A 295 8.92 15.97 9.53
CA ALA A 295 8.48 15.59 10.87
C ALA A 295 7.72 14.26 10.91
N SER A 296 7.41 13.71 9.74
CA SER A 296 6.67 12.46 9.52
C SER A 296 7.51 11.41 8.80
N ASP A 297 8.83 11.60 8.74
CA ASP A 297 9.80 10.63 8.24
C ASP A 297 9.63 9.30 8.97
N LEU A 298 9.39 8.23 8.21
CA LEU A 298 9.03 6.92 8.76
C LEU A 298 10.22 6.23 9.45
N ALA A 299 11.44 6.39 8.94
CA ALA A 299 12.64 5.82 9.54
C ALA A 299 12.95 6.46 10.91
N LYS A 300 12.64 7.75 11.07
CA LYS A 300 12.83 8.48 12.34
C LYS A 300 11.75 8.19 13.40
N GLN A 301 10.77 7.35 13.10
CA GLN A 301 9.67 7.03 14.02
C GLN A 301 9.84 5.71 14.78
N CYS A 302 10.96 4.99 14.60
CA CYS A 302 11.25 3.74 15.31
C CYS A 302 11.87 3.97 16.71
N THR A 303 11.36 4.96 17.46
CA THR A 303 11.93 5.41 18.75
C THR A 303 11.19 4.86 19.98
N HIS A 304 10.06 4.20 19.79
CA HIS A 304 9.21 3.69 20.86
C HIS A 304 9.23 2.16 20.88
N ARG A 305 9.06 1.55 22.06
CA ARG A 305 8.99 0.09 22.19
C ARG A 305 7.75 -0.52 21.53
N TYR A 306 6.66 0.25 21.44
CA TYR A 306 5.39 -0.19 20.86
C TYR A 306 4.91 0.80 19.80
N LYS A 307 4.46 0.29 18.65
CA LYS A 307 3.83 1.09 17.60
C LYS A 307 2.45 0.53 17.29
N MET A 308 1.46 1.42 17.10
CA MET A 308 0.09 0.99 16.85
C MET A 308 -0.23 0.99 15.35
N TYR A 309 -0.87 -0.08 14.88
CA TYR A 309 -1.54 -0.13 13.59
C TYR A 309 -3.05 0.04 13.79
N VAL A 310 -3.64 0.97 13.05
CA VAL A 310 -5.08 1.20 13.01
C VAL A 310 -5.52 1.59 11.60
N GLU A 311 -6.58 0.94 11.14
CA GLU A 311 -7.17 1.15 9.82
C GLU A 311 -7.74 2.57 9.66
N GLY A 312 -7.76 3.05 8.42
CA GLY A 312 -8.31 4.36 8.06
C GLY A 312 -9.70 4.21 7.49
N ARG A 313 -9.86 4.66 6.23
CA ARG A 313 -11.08 4.42 5.45
C ARG A 313 -11.20 2.94 5.06
N GLY A 314 -10.09 2.35 4.62
CA GLY A 314 -9.90 0.92 4.40
C GLY A 314 -8.64 0.43 5.15
N TRP A 315 -7.90 -0.51 4.55
CA TRP A 315 -6.56 -0.88 5.04
C TRP A 315 -5.64 0.36 5.12
N SER A 316 -4.63 0.31 5.98
CA SER A 316 -3.65 1.40 6.08
C SER A 316 -2.31 0.98 5.52
N VAL A 317 -1.80 1.75 4.56
CA VAL A 317 -0.47 1.58 3.94
C VAL A 317 0.68 1.55 4.96
N SER A 318 0.44 2.07 6.17
CA SER A 318 1.42 2.15 7.25
C SER A 318 1.86 0.81 7.85
N GLU A 319 1.13 -0.29 7.61
CA GLU A 319 1.37 -1.59 8.29
C GLU A 319 2.81 -2.07 8.13
N LYS A 320 3.30 -2.17 6.89
CA LYS A 320 4.68 -2.62 6.61
C LYS A 320 5.76 -1.75 7.27
N TYR A 321 5.57 -0.42 7.31
CA TYR A 321 6.53 0.49 7.95
C TYR A 321 6.51 0.40 9.48
N ILE A 322 5.36 0.06 10.07
CA ILE A 322 5.22 -0.15 11.50
C ILE A 322 5.90 -1.45 11.92
N LEU A 323 5.62 -2.54 11.18
CA LEU A 323 6.21 -3.86 11.41
C LEU A 323 7.74 -3.85 11.27
N ALA A 324 8.27 -3.04 10.35
CA ALA A 324 9.71 -2.91 10.11
C ALA A 324 10.51 -2.25 11.26
N CYS A 325 9.87 -1.64 12.26
CA CYS A 325 10.55 -0.81 13.25
C CYS A 325 11.20 -1.57 14.43
N ASP A 326 11.26 -2.90 14.48
CA ASP A 326 11.63 -3.69 15.69
C ASP A 326 10.80 -3.37 16.96
N SER A 327 9.80 -2.50 16.86
CA SER A 327 8.82 -2.22 17.91
C SER A 327 7.80 -3.33 17.94
N VAL A 328 7.25 -3.62 19.12
CA VAL A 328 6.05 -4.46 19.19
C VAL A 328 4.92 -3.74 18.47
N THR A 329 4.42 -4.37 17.41
CA THR A 329 3.28 -3.83 16.66
C THR A 329 1.99 -4.19 17.39
N LEU A 330 1.26 -3.18 17.86
CA LEU A 330 -0.07 -3.32 18.45
C LEU A 330 -1.11 -3.16 17.33
N VAL A 331 -1.74 -4.25 16.90
CA VAL A 331 -2.69 -4.24 15.78
C VAL A 331 -4.10 -4.12 16.35
N VAL A 332 -4.70 -2.93 16.21
CA VAL A 332 -6.13 -2.74 16.50
C VAL A 332 -6.92 -3.58 15.50
N ARG A 333 -7.75 -4.50 16.01
CA ARG A 333 -8.45 -5.55 15.26
C ARG A 333 -8.77 -5.14 13.81
N PRO A 334 -8.03 -5.67 12.82
CA PRO A 334 -8.16 -5.26 11.44
C PRO A 334 -9.43 -5.86 10.83
N ARG A 335 -10.06 -5.13 9.92
CA ARG A 335 -11.20 -5.58 9.10
C ARG A 335 -10.77 -5.93 7.68
N PHE A 336 -9.64 -5.39 7.24
CA PHE A 336 -9.11 -5.54 5.91
C PHE A 336 -7.79 -6.30 5.95
N HIS A 337 -7.47 -6.96 4.84
CA HIS A 337 -6.16 -7.55 4.61
C HIS A 337 -5.60 -7.04 3.30
N ASP A 338 -4.28 -6.83 3.26
CA ASP A 338 -3.55 -6.67 2.02
C ASP A 338 -2.98 -8.02 1.57
N PHE A 339 -2.10 -8.00 0.58
CA PHE A 339 -1.57 -9.22 -0.04
C PHE A 339 -0.65 -10.04 0.88
N PHE A 340 -0.05 -9.43 1.92
CA PHE A 340 0.88 -10.12 2.82
C PHE A 340 0.34 -10.27 4.25
N SER A 341 -0.60 -9.42 4.69
CA SER A 341 -0.98 -9.33 6.11
C SER A 341 -1.64 -10.61 6.65
N ARG A 342 -2.23 -11.44 5.78
CA ARG A 342 -2.69 -12.79 6.15
C ARG A 342 -1.55 -13.77 6.48
N GLY A 343 -0.29 -13.44 6.20
CA GLY A 343 0.90 -14.13 6.71
C GLY A 343 1.23 -13.80 8.18
N LEU A 344 0.70 -12.70 8.72
CA LEU A 344 0.99 -12.28 10.09
C LEU A 344 0.26 -13.16 11.12
N VAL A 345 0.92 -13.45 12.25
CA VAL A 345 0.42 -14.36 13.29
C VAL A 345 0.40 -13.60 14.62
N PRO A 346 -0.76 -13.50 15.31
CA PRO A 346 -0.84 -12.86 16.62
C PRO A 346 0.08 -13.53 17.62
N LEU A 347 0.68 -12.72 18.51
CA LEU A 347 1.68 -13.09 19.51
C LEU A 347 3.01 -13.65 18.96
N ARG A 348 3.15 -13.78 17.64
CA ARG A 348 4.44 -14.04 16.98
C ARG A 348 4.96 -12.80 16.26
N HIS A 349 4.13 -12.17 15.43
CA HIS A 349 4.48 -10.99 14.63
C HIS A 349 3.86 -9.70 15.20
N TYR A 350 2.82 -9.78 16.02
CA TYR A 350 2.18 -8.59 16.57
C TYR A 350 1.37 -8.91 17.83
N TRP A 351 1.02 -7.88 18.60
CA TRP A 351 0.10 -7.99 19.73
C TRP A 351 -1.32 -7.59 19.28
N PRO A 352 -2.33 -8.48 19.40
CA PRO A 352 -3.70 -8.16 19.02
C PRO A 352 -4.31 -7.18 20.03
N VAL A 353 -4.96 -6.13 19.53
CA VAL A 353 -5.68 -5.13 20.34
C VAL A 353 -7.16 -5.17 19.99
N ARG A 354 -8.02 -5.16 21.02
CA ARG A 354 -9.48 -5.10 20.84
C ARG A 354 -9.89 -3.87 20.05
N GLY A 355 -10.87 -4.01 19.14
CA GLY A 355 -11.45 -2.89 18.41
C GLY A 355 -12.39 -2.03 19.28
N ASP A 356 -12.80 -0.88 18.72
CA ASP A 356 -13.84 0.01 19.26
C ASP A 356 -13.56 0.54 20.68
N ARG A 357 -14.55 0.46 21.59
CA ARG A 357 -14.52 1.07 22.93
C ARG A 357 -13.54 0.40 23.91
N GLY A 358 -13.05 -0.80 23.60
CA GLY A 358 -12.13 -1.56 24.45
C GLY A 358 -10.64 -1.25 24.22
N GLN A 359 -10.32 -0.56 23.13
CA GLN A 359 -8.94 -0.48 22.65
C GLN A 359 -7.98 0.23 23.61
N CYS A 360 -8.41 1.27 24.34
CA CYS A 360 -7.50 1.99 25.25
C CYS A 360 -7.03 1.12 26.43
N ARG A 361 -7.93 0.31 26.99
CA ARG A 361 -7.58 -0.66 28.05
C ARG A 361 -6.65 -1.75 27.50
N SER A 362 -6.97 -2.27 26.32
CA SER A 362 -6.17 -3.30 25.65
C SER A 362 -4.75 -2.79 25.30
N ILE A 363 -4.62 -1.54 24.81
CA ILE A 363 -3.33 -0.89 24.57
C ILE A 363 -2.54 -0.75 25.88
N LYS A 364 -3.18 -0.23 26.94
CA LYS A 364 -2.53 -0.09 28.24
C LYS A 364 -2.01 -1.43 28.75
N PHE A 365 -2.85 -2.46 28.72
CA PHE A 365 -2.48 -3.81 29.12
C PHE A 365 -1.29 -4.34 28.31
N ALA A 366 -1.32 -4.20 26.99
CA ALA A 366 -0.23 -4.63 26.11
C ALA A 366 1.11 -3.96 26.47
N VAL A 367 1.09 -2.66 26.76
CA VAL A 367 2.28 -1.89 27.14
C VAL A 367 2.78 -2.28 28.54
N ASP A 368 1.88 -2.41 29.52
CA ASP A 368 2.25 -2.83 30.88
C ASP A 368 2.82 -4.26 30.89
N TRP A 369 2.19 -5.17 30.15
CA TRP A 369 2.68 -6.54 29.96
C TRP A 369 4.04 -6.55 29.28
N GLY A 370 4.20 -5.80 28.19
CA GLY A 370 5.44 -5.78 27.43
C GLY A 370 6.60 -5.19 28.23
N ASN A 371 6.34 -4.17 29.05
CA ASN A 371 7.37 -3.55 29.88
C ASN A 371 7.79 -4.45 31.05
N SER A 372 6.88 -5.29 31.55
CA SER A 372 7.22 -6.33 32.54
C SER A 372 7.82 -7.60 31.92
N HIS A 373 7.70 -7.79 30.60
CA HIS A 373 8.24 -8.94 29.85
C HIS A 373 9.10 -8.51 28.65
N PRO A 374 10.19 -7.73 28.88
CA PRO A 374 10.94 -7.10 27.80
C PRO A 374 11.54 -8.09 26.79
N GLY A 375 11.98 -9.27 27.24
CA GLY A 375 12.51 -10.31 26.34
C GLY A 375 11.47 -10.81 25.32
N LYS A 376 10.27 -11.16 25.82
CA LYS A 376 9.15 -11.62 24.96
C LYS A 376 8.63 -10.49 24.07
N ALA A 377 8.55 -9.26 24.60
CA ALA A 377 8.17 -8.09 23.81
C ALA A 377 9.15 -7.87 22.65
N ARG A 378 10.46 -7.87 22.92
CA ARG A 378 11.49 -7.73 21.89
C ARG A 378 11.41 -8.84 20.84
N GLU A 379 11.13 -10.08 21.25
CA GLU A 379 10.95 -11.21 20.33
C GLU A 379 9.79 -10.97 19.35
N ILE A 380 8.63 -10.52 19.84
CA ILE A 380 7.47 -10.23 18.98
C ILE A 380 7.81 -9.14 17.95
N GLY A 381 8.40 -8.03 18.40
CA GLY A 381 8.79 -6.92 17.52
C GLY A 381 9.86 -7.33 16.51
N GLY A 382 10.87 -8.09 16.94
CA GLY A 382 11.93 -8.59 16.09
C GLY A 382 11.45 -9.61 15.04
N ASN A 383 10.50 -10.48 15.39
CA ASN A 383 9.87 -11.39 14.44
C ASN A 383 9.06 -10.65 13.36
N ALA A 384 8.35 -9.58 13.74
CA ALA A 384 7.62 -8.72 12.81
C ALA A 384 8.55 -8.06 11.78
N SER A 385 9.65 -7.48 12.30
CA SER A 385 10.66 -6.81 11.50
C SER A 385 11.35 -7.79 10.58
N ARG A 386 11.74 -8.98 11.10
CA ARG A 386 12.32 -10.06 10.29
C ARG A 386 11.41 -10.45 9.12
N PHE A 387 10.13 -10.69 9.37
CA PHE A 387 9.15 -10.98 8.31
C PHE A 387 9.17 -9.90 7.22
N VAL A 388 9.14 -8.62 7.60
CA VAL A 388 9.14 -7.52 6.61
C VAL A 388 10.50 -7.34 5.92
N GLN A 389 11.60 -7.60 6.61
CA GLN A 389 12.96 -7.44 6.08
C GLN A 389 13.37 -8.59 5.16
N GLU A 390 12.92 -9.81 5.43
CA GLU A 390 13.31 -11.02 4.70
C GLU A 390 12.24 -11.48 3.71
N GLU A 391 10.96 -11.43 4.09
CA GLU A 391 9.87 -11.97 3.26
C GLU A 391 9.17 -10.91 2.42
N LEU A 392 9.22 -9.62 2.78
CA LEU A 392 8.57 -8.53 2.04
C LEU A 392 9.57 -7.70 1.21
N THR A 393 10.62 -8.31 0.65
CA THR A 393 11.58 -7.63 -0.25
C THR A 393 10.93 -7.25 -1.58
N MET A 394 11.53 -6.33 -2.34
CA MET A 394 11.02 -6.02 -3.69
C MET A 394 11.08 -7.23 -4.63
N ASP A 395 12.00 -8.17 -4.42
CA ASP A 395 12.04 -9.43 -5.18
C ASP A 395 10.78 -10.25 -4.93
N ASN A 396 10.41 -10.47 -3.65
CA ASN A 396 9.17 -11.18 -3.30
C ASN A 396 7.90 -10.40 -3.68
N VAL A 397 7.93 -9.06 -3.71
CA VAL A 397 6.80 -8.27 -4.21
C VAL A 397 6.59 -8.54 -5.70
N TYR A 398 7.66 -8.55 -6.50
CA TYR A 398 7.56 -8.88 -7.92
C TYR A 398 7.20 -10.34 -8.17
N ASP A 399 7.75 -11.28 -7.40
CA ASP A 399 7.36 -12.69 -7.49
C ASP A 399 5.88 -12.89 -7.15
N TYR A 400 5.37 -12.21 -6.13
CA TYR A 400 3.95 -12.27 -5.78
C TYR A 400 3.08 -11.75 -6.91
N MET A 401 3.43 -10.61 -7.48
CA MET A 401 2.72 -10.06 -8.64
C MET A 401 2.79 -11.01 -9.84
N PHE A 402 3.95 -11.60 -10.12
CA PHE A 402 4.13 -12.56 -11.20
C PHE A 402 3.19 -13.76 -11.04
N HIS A 403 3.18 -14.39 -9.87
CA HIS A 403 2.34 -15.54 -9.58
C HIS A 403 0.86 -15.20 -9.59
N LEU A 404 0.46 -14.12 -8.92
CA LEU A 404 -0.93 -13.68 -8.89
C LEU A 404 -1.48 -13.44 -10.31
N LEU A 405 -0.73 -12.70 -11.13
CA LEU A 405 -1.14 -12.37 -12.49
C LEU A 405 -1.09 -13.58 -13.42
N SER A 406 -0.12 -14.49 -13.25
CA SER A 406 -0.03 -15.73 -14.03
C SER A 406 -1.17 -16.69 -13.72
N GLU A 407 -1.47 -16.92 -12.43
CA GLU A 407 -2.61 -17.76 -12.03
C GLU A 407 -3.93 -17.13 -12.45
N TYR A 408 -4.08 -15.81 -12.34
CA TYR A 408 -5.25 -15.09 -12.81
C TYR A 408 -5.46 -15.24 -14.33
N ALA A 409 -4.39 -15.11 -15.12
CA ALA A 409 -4.46 -15.21 -16.58
C ALA A 409 -4.99 -16.58 -17.05
N ARG A 410 -4.64 -17.67 -16.34
CA ARG A 410 -5.13 -19.03 -16.62
C ARG A 410 -6.65 -19.19 -16.44
N LEU A 411 -7.29 -18.29 -15.70
CA LEU A 411 -8.72 -18.30 -15.47
C LEU A 411 -9.50 -17.62 -16.61
N LEU A 412 -8.85 -16.85 -17.48
CA LEU A 412 -9.50 -16.19 -18.61
C LEU A 412 -10.04 -17.22 -19.60
N ARG A 413 -11.32 -17.09 -19.96
CA ARG A 413 -12.03 -17.96 -20.93
C ARG A 413 -12.15 -17.33 -22.31
N TYR A 414 -11.36 -16.30 -22.58
CA TYR A 414 -11.32 -15.58 -23.85
C TYR A 414 -9.90 -15.08 -24.07
N ARG A 415 -9.56 -14.80 -25.33
CA ARG A 415 -8.27 -14.20 -25.68
C ARG A 415 -8.34 -12.69 -25.42
N PRO A 416 -7.44 -12.13 -24.58
CA PRO A 416 -7.33 -10.68 -24.40
C PRO A 416 -7.09 -9.96 -25.73
N THR A 417 -7.62 -8.75 -25.82
CA THR A 417 -7.44 -7.84 -26.97
C THR A 417 -7.24 -6.44 -26.42
N VAL A 418 -6.53 -5.57 -27.14
CA VAL A 418 -6.37 -4.17 -26.72
C VAL A 418 -7.76 -3.52 -26.61
N PRO A 419 -8.18 -3.06 -25.44
CA PRO A 419 -9.49 -2.44 -25.27
C PRO A 419 -9.56 -1.07 -25.97
N ASP A 420 -10.76 -0.65 -26.36
CA ASP A 420 -10.98 0.67 -26.93
C ASP A 420 -10.53 1.78 -25.97
N GLY A 421 -9.80 2.76 -26.51
CA GLY A 421 -9.24 3.88 -25.74
C GLY A 421 -8.07 3.50 -24.82
N ALA A 422 -7.58 2.26 -24.87
CA ALA A 422 -6.35 1.89 -24.18
C ALA A 422 -5.13 2.52 -24.85
N VAL A 423 -4.16 2.95 -24.04
CA VAL A 423 -2.86 3.46 -24.52
C VAL A 423 -1.74 2.53 -24.10
N GLU A 424 -0.73 2.38 -24.96
CA GLU A 424 0.47 1.64 -24.60
C GLU A 424 1.27 2.41 -23.54
N VAL A 425 1.62 1.72 -22.46
CA VAL A 425 2.38 2.24 -21.34
C VAL A 425 3.80 1.72 -21.44
N THR A 426 4.76 2.65 -21.56
CA THR A 426 6.19 2.37 -21.67
C THR A 426 6.96 3.20 -20.66
N VAL A 427 8.21 2.86 -20.38
CA VAL A 427 9.03 3.65 -19.45
C VAL A 427 9.15 5.08 -19.95
N ARG A 428 9.31 5.25 -21.27
CA ARG A 428 9.37 6.56 -21.92
C ARG A 428 8.05 7.33 -21.76
N SER A 429 6.90 6.70 -21.97
CA SER A 429 5.61 7.41 -21.85
C SER A 429 5.27 7.77 -20.41
N MET A 430 5.63 6.93 -19.43
CA MET A 430 5.41 7.21 -18.02
C MET A 430 6.36 8.28 -17.45
N ALA A 431 7.64 8.25 -17.85
CA ALA A 431 8.64 9.20 -17.38
C ALA A 431 8.47 10.60 -18.02
N ARG A 432 7.86 10.70 -19.20
CA ARG A 432 7.64 11.97 -19.90
C ARG A 432 6.83 12.92 -19.03
N GLY A 433 7.39 14.11 -18.78
CA GLY A 433 6.73 15.17 -18.02
C GLY A 433 6.77 15.01 -16.50
N ARG A 434 7.32 13.90 -15.97
CA ARG A 434 7.50 13.69 -14.53
C ARG A 434 8.63 14.56 -13.99
N ARG A 435 8.42 15.15 -12.81
CA ARG A 435 9.37 16.06 -12.14
C ARG A 435 9.42 15.74 -10.64
N GLY A 436 10.41 16.30 -9.94
CA GLY A 436 10.57 16.13 -8.49
C GLY A 436 10.60 14.67 -8.05
N LEU A 437 9.95 14.37 -6.93
CA LEU A 437 9.90 13.05 -6.31
C LEU A 437 9.30 11.97 -7.22
N GLU A 438 8.34 12.31 -8.09
CA GLU A 438 7.82 11.33 -9.06
C GLU A 438 8.92 10.81 -9.98
N ARG A 439 9.74 11.72 -10.54
CA ARG A 439 10.85 11.35 -11.42
C ARG A 439 11.94 10.60 -10.65
N GLU A 440 12.27 11.06 -9.45
CA GLU A 440 13.28 10.45 -8.60
C GLU A 440 12.91 9.01 -8.22
N PHE A 441 11.68 8.80 -7.75
CA PHE A 441 11.22 7.48 -7.32
C PHE A 441 11.10 6.51 -8.49
N MET A 442 10.60 6.97 -9.64
CA MET A 442 10.60 6.16 -10.87
C MET A 442 12.03 5.80 -11.29
N ALA A 443 12.96 6.76 -11.34
CA ALA A 443 14.34 6.49 -11.73
C ALA A 443 15.04 5.52 -10.76
N GLY A 444 14.86 5.70 -9.44
CA GLY A 444 15.44 4.84 -8.41
C GLY A 444 14.86 3.43 -8.38
N THR A 445 13.70 3.21 -8.99
CA THR A 445 13.07 1.89 -9.13
C THR A 445 13.16 1.32 -10.55
N ALA A 446 13.68 2.10 -11.51
CA ALA A 446 13.94 1.70 -12.90
C ALA A 446 15.28 0.95 -13.01
N GLY A 447 15.43 -0.27 -12.48
CA GLY A 447 16.74 -0.90 -12.58
C GLY A 447 16.96 -2.28 -11.97
N ASN A 448 16.11 -2.78 -11.07
CA ASN A 448 16.32 -4.09 -10.44
C ASN A 448 15.88 -5.29 -11.31
N GLY A 449 16.01 -5.16 -12.63
CA GLY A 449 15.57 -6.14 -13.61
C GLY A 449 16.69 -6.54 -14.54
N SER A 450 17.69 -7.29 -14.04
CA SER A 450 18.35 -8.26 -14.90
C SER A 450 17.35 -9.39 -15.13
N GLY A 451 16.89 -9.55 -16.37
CA GLY A 451 15.87 -10.53 -16.78
C GLY A 451 16.34 -11.99 -16.74
N SER A 452 17.06 -12.38 -15.69
CA SER A 452 17.67 -13.70 -15.53
C SER A 452 17.29 -14.41 -14.24
N ALA A 453 16.55 -13.77 -13.33
CA ALA A 453 16.11 -14.40 -12.08
C ALA A 453 14.79 -15.15 -12.32
N GLU A 454 14.82 -16.46 -12.12
CA GLU A 454 13.62 -17.27 -11.97
C GLU A 454 12.80 -16.77 -10.77
N PRO A 455 11.47 -16.58 -10.89
CA PRO A 455 10.65 -16.29 -9.74
C PRO A 455 10.70 -17.49 -8.77
N CYS A 456 10.57 -17.23 -7.48
CA CYS A 456 10.44 -18.29 -6.48
C CYS A 456 9.32 -19.29 -6.82
N GLU A 457 9.33 -20.48 -6.23
CA GLU A 457 8.29 -21.47 -6.48
C GLU A 457 7.02 -21.18 -5.67
N LEU A 458 5.88 -21.01 -6.36
CA LEU A 458 4.58 -20.78 -5.72
C LEU A 458 4.18 -22.02 -4.89
N PRO A 459 3.98 -21.89 -3.57
CA PRO A 459 3.62 -23.03 -2.75
C PRO A 459 2.20 -23.51 -3.08
N LEU A 460 1.95 -24.79 -2.81
CA LEU A 460 0.64 -25.42 -3.01
C LEU A 460 -0.47 -24.71 -2.22
N PRO A 461 -1.74 -24.80 -2.66
CA PRO A 461 -2.87 -24.25 -1.91
C PRO A 461 -2.97 -24.84 -0.50
N PHE A 462 -3.69 -24.16 0.40
CA PHE A 462 -4.02 -24.72 1.70
C PHE A 462 -4.94 -25.94 1.57
N GLY A 463 -4.69 -26.98 2.36
CA GLY A 463 -5.73 -27.97 2.63
C GLY A 463 -6.89 -27.32 3.40
N SER A 464 -8.12 -27.82 3.24
CA SER A 464 -9.29 -27.26 3.93
C SER A 464 -9.13 -27.28 5.46
N GLU A 465 -8.66 -28.39 6.00
CA GLU A 465 -8.37 -28.55 7.43
C GLU A 465 -7.20 -27.68 7.91
N GLU A 466 -6.17 -27.55 7.07
CA GLU A 466 -5.01 -26.70 7.36
C GLU A 466 -5.41 -25.23 7.46
N LEU A 467 -6.23 -24.75 6.52
CA LEU A 467 -6.74 -23.38 6.49
C LEU A 467 -7.62 -23.08 7.72
N GLU A 468 -8.50 -24.02 8.08
CA GLU A 468 -9.35 -23.89 9.26
C GLU A 468 -8.52 -23.89 10.54
N THR A 469 -7.52 -24.76 10.63
CA THR A 469 -6.57 -24.78 11.76
C THR A 469 -5.81 -23.46 11.87
N LEU A 470 -5.34 -22.90 10.76
CA LEU A 470 -4.66 -21.60 10.75
C LEU A 470 -5.58 -20.49 11.27
N ARG A 471 -6.83 -20.43 10.78
CA ARG A 471 -7.84 -19.45 11.24
C ARG A 471 -8.12 -19.60 12.73
N ARG A 472 -8.37 -20.83 13.19
CA ARG A 472 -8.63 -21.12 14.60
C ARG A 472 -7.47 -20.72 15.49
N ARG A 473 -6.22 -21.07 15.14
CA ARG A 473 -5.02 -20.69 15.90
C ARG A 473 -4.87 -19.17 16.05
N LYS A 474 -5.14 -18.41 14.99
CA LYS A 474 -5.10 -16.93 15.06
C LYS A 474 -6.21 -16.40 15.98
N ALA A 475 -7.42 -16.93 15.86
CA ALA A 475 -8.54 -16.53 16.71
C ALA A 475 -8.32 -16.88 18.19
N ASP A 476 -7.77 -18.07 18.48
CA ASP A 476 -7.41 -18.51 19.83
C ASP A 476 -6.33 -17.62 20.45
N ALA A 477 -5.30 -17.25 19.68
CA ALA A 477 -4.25 -16.36 20.16
C ALA A 477 -4.81 -14.98 20.55
N ALA A 478 -5.74 -14.43 19.76
CA ALA A 478 -6.44 -13.19 20.11
C ALA A 478 -7.31 -13.37 21.36
N ARG A 479 -8.15 -14.41 21.42
CA ARG A 479 -8.99 -14.73 22.60
C ARG A 479 -8.17 -14.89 23.88
N ARG A 480 -6.98 -15.49 23.78
CA ARG A 480 -6.09 -15.66 24.94
C ARG A 480 -5.65 -14.32 25.53
N VAL A 481 -5.28 -13.34 24.68
CA VAL A 481 -4.97 -11.98 25.14
C VAL A 481 -6.18 -11.32 25.77
N GLU A 482 -7.34 -11.49 25.15
CA GLU A 482 -8.61 -10.98 25.65
C GLU A 482 -8.93 -11.50 27.07
N THR A 483 -8.68 -12.78 27.35
CA THR A 483 -8.77 -13.36 28.69
C THR A 483 -7.70 -12.84 29.66
N TRP A 484 -6.48 -12.54 29.18
CA TRP A 484 -5.45 -11.94 30.03
C TRP A 484 -5.82 -10.52 30.47
N GLU A 485 -6.47 -9.75 29.61
CA GLU A 485 -6.94 -8.39 29.90
C GLU A 485 -8.09 -8.32 30.91
N GLU A 486 -8.76 -9.45 31.18
CA GLU A 486 -9.87 -9.56 32.14
C GLU A 486 -9.42 -9.96 33.54
N ARG A 487 -8.16 -10.38 33.69
CA ARG A 487 -7.52 -10.69 34.98
C ARG A 487 -6.80 -9.46 35.51
#